data_AF-A0A925REM8-F1
#
_entry.id   AF-A0A925REM8-F1
#
_cell.length_a   1.000
_cell.length_b   1.000
_cell.length_c   1.000
_cell.angle_alpha   90.00
_cell.angle_beta   90.00
_cell.angle_gamma   90.00
#
_symmetry.space_group_name_H-M   'P 1'
#
loop_
_entity.id
_entity.type
_entity.pdbx_description
1 polymer ?
#
loop_
_entity_poly.entity_id
_entity_poly.type
_entity_poly.pdbx_seq_one_letter_code
_entity_poly.pdbx_strand_id
1 'polypeptide(L)' 'MSQAAIGIIGGSGLYKMEALKDVEEVTIDTPFGKPSDAIIL' A
#
# COMPACT_ATOMS: atom_id res chain seq x y z
N MET A 1 15.09 3.28 -2.75
CA MET A 1 14.27 2.07 -2.50
C MET A 1 13.41 2.39 -1.30
N SER A 2 12.12 2.63 -1.52
CA SER A 2 11.17 2.88 -0.45
C SER A 2 11.03 1.59 0.37
N GLN A 3 11.28 1.65 1.67
CA GLN A 3 11.30 0.48 2.54
C GLN A 3 10.40 0.73 3.75
N ALA A 4 9.27 0.03 3.80
CA ALA A 4 8.43 -0.03 4.98
C ALA A 4 8.93 -1.13 5.92
N ALA A 5 8.91 -0.85 7.23
CA ALA A 5 9.24 -1.85 8.23
C ALA A 5 8.07 -2.81 8.52
N ILE A 6 6.83 -2.37 8.28
CA ILE A 6 5.59 -3.09 8.57
C ILE A 6 4.66 -2.97 7.36
N GLY A 7 4.11 -4.10 6.91
CA GLY A 7 3.05 -4.15 5.90
C GLY A 7 1.69 -4.40 6.54
N ILE A 8 0.67 -3.67 6.10
CA ILE A 8 -0.73 -3.83 6.53
C ILE A 8 -1.56 -4.24 5.31
N ILE A 9 -2.33 -5.32 5.43
CA ILE A 9 -3.30 -5.74 4.42
C ILE A 9 -4.69 -5.40 4.94
N GLY A 10 -5.35 -4.41 4.34
CA GLY A 10 -6.67 -3.95 4.73
C GLY A 10 -7.79 -4.81 4.15
N GLY A 11 -8.75 -5.18 4.99
CA GLY A 11 -10.03 -5.74 4.56
C GLY A 11 -11.09 -4.66 4.34
N SER A 12 -12.34 -5.08 4.14
CA SER A 12 -13.48 -4.18 3.99
C SER A 12 -13.60 -3.18 5.14
N GLY A 13 -13.75 -1.89 4.81
CA GLY A 13 -13.87 -0.79 5.79
C GLY A 13 -12.55 -0.08 6.11
N LEU A 14 -11.39 -0.63 5.75
CA LEU A 14 -10.08 0.00 5.99
C LEU A 14 -9.54 0.62 4.69
N TYR A 15 -10.20 1.68 4.22
CA TYR A 15 -9.89 2.31 2.93
C TYR A 15 -8.96 3.51 3.02
N LYS A 16 -8.92 4.18 4.18
CA LYS A 16 -8.07 5.36 4.41
C LYS A 16 -7.55 5.33 5.83
N MET A 17 -6.24 5.48 5.99
CA MET A 17 -5.62 5.69 7.28
C MET A 17 -5.32 7.19 7.44
N GLU A 18 -6.26 7.94 8.01
CA GLU A 18 -6.17 9.40 8.19
C GLU A 18 -4.95 9.84 9.03
N ALA A 19 -4.40 8.92 9.83
CA ALA A 19 -3.21 9.16 10.63
C ALA A 19 -1.90 9.13 9.82
N LEU A 20 -1.90 8.57 8.61
CA LEU A 20 -0.74 8.60 7.72
C LEU A 20 -0.53 10.00 7.16
N LYS A 21 0.73 10.43 7.14
CA LYS A 21 1.15 11.72 6.58
C LYS A 21 2.19 11.46 5.51
N ASP A 22 2.29 12.38 4.56
CA ASP A 22 3.28 12.33 3.48
C ASP A 22 3.20 11.05 2.66
N VAL A 23 1.97 10.63 2.34
CA VAL A 23 1.70 9.36 1.66
C VAL A 23 2.16 9.37 0.20
N GLU A 24 2.76 8.26 -0.22
CA GLU A 24 3.12 7.97 -1.62
C GLU A 24 2.31 6.77 -2.13
N GLU A 25 1.68 6.91 -3.29
CA GLU A 25 1.07 5.78 -4.00
C GLU A 25 2.08 5.14 -4.95
N VAL A 26 2.39 3.86 -4.70
CA VAL A 26 3.33 3.08 -5.51
C VAL A 26 2.60 1.96 -6.23
N THR A 27 2.60 2.05 -7.57
CA THR A 27 2.12 0.96 -8.43
C THR A 27 3.30 0.09 -8.84
N ILE A 28 3.19 -1.22 -8.61
CA ILE A 28 4.21 -2.21 -8.98
C ILE A 28 3.59 -3.38 -9.73
N ASP A 29 4.37 -3.98 -10.63
CA ASP A 29 4.06 -5.29 -11.18
C ASP A 29 4.83 -6.37 -10.41
N THR A 30 4.24 -7.55 -10.27
CA THR A 30 4.91 -8.72 -9.69
C THR A 30 4.93 -9.87 -10.70
N PRO A 31 5.83 -10.85 -10.55
CA PRO A 31 5.80 -12.08 -11.36
C PRO A 31 4.48 -12.86 -11.27
N PHE A 32 3.66 -12.57 -10.25
CA PHE A 32 2.36 -13.20 -10.01
C PHE A 32 1.18 -12.35 -10.50
N GLY A 33 1.45 -11.24 -11.20
CA GLY A 33 0.46 -10.27 -11.66
C GLY A 33 0.44 -8.99 -10.83
N LYS A 34 -0.62 -8.20 -11.03
CA LYS A 34 -0.80 -6.92 -10.32
C LYS A 34 -1.34 -7.13 -8.90
N PRO A 35 -0.93 -6.32 -7.92
CA PRO A 35 -1.60 -6.24 -6.63
C PRO A 35 -3.08 -5.87 -6.76
N SER A 36 -3.85 -6.04 -5.68
CA SER A 36 -5.26 -5.64 -5.65
C SER A 36 -5.48 -4.14 -5.84
N ASP A 37 -4.55 -3.31 -5.37
CA ASP A 37 -4.53 -1.86 -5.52
C ASP A 37 -3.09 -1.32 -5.39
N ALA A 38 -2.88 -0.02 -5.59
CA ALA A 38 -1.61 0.65 -5.32
C ALA A 38 -1.20 0.51 -3.84
N ILE A 39 0.10 0.39 -3.58
CA ILE A 39 0.65 0.33 -2.23
C ILE A 39 0.80 1.76 -1.71
N ILE A 40 0.33 2.01 -0.50
CA ILE A 40 0.51 3.29 0.20
C ILE A 40 1.76 3.21 1.08
N LEU A 41 2.67 4.17 0.93
CA LEU A 41 3.87 4.35 1.75
C LEU A 41 3.85 5.65 2.53
#